data_AF-A0A1Y0HPC2-F1
#
_entry.id   AF-A0A1Y0HPC2-F1
#
_cell.length_a   1.000
_cell.length_b   1.000
_cell.length_c   1.000
_cell.angle_alpha   90.00
_cell.angle_beta   90.00
_cell.angle_gamma   90.00
#
_symmetry.space_group_name_H-M   'P 1'
#
loop_
_entity.id
_entity.type
_entity.pdbx_description
1 polymer ?
#
loop_
_entity_poly.entity_id
_entity_poly.type
_entity_poly.pdbx_seq_one_letter_code
_entity_poly.pdbx_strand_id
1 'polypeptide(L)'
;MRRFLMRISFGLILASLVLNAVLVVMFSWTYTALTQETLVATVYFTKPYDSGGFHVAHLNGENGKVVGDFKIYGEQWRIDAKFMKMKYWSNLLKLDSRYVLERFEGRYKKSEDQNSHQNLSYDLGENTLLDRFTLLGWNPFVDIEYGSSVYQEITLNQVFEIYKTPTGFVIRRVPLAQDTTTIQK
;
A
#
# COMPACT_ATOMS: atom_id res chain seq x y z
N MET A 1 -57.33 16.77 18.68
CA MET A 1 -55.99 16.99 19.27
C MET A 1 -55.14 15.72 19.34
N ARG A 2 -55.54 14.64 20.03
CA ARG A 2 -54.74 13.39 20.20
C ARG A 2 -54.23 12.72 18.90
N ARG A 3 -55.08 12.64 17.86
CA ARG A 3 -54.70 12.08 16.53
C ARG A 3 -53.68 12.94 15.78
N PHE A 4 -53.69 14.25 16.02
CA PHE A 4 -52.74 15.19 15.42
C PHE A 4 -51.36 15.07 16.08
N LEU A 5 -51.31 15.02 17.42
CA LEU A 5 -50.06 14.75 18.16
C LEU A 5 -49.44 13.40 17.77
N MET A 6 -50.24 12.33 17.66
CA MET A 6 -49.73 11.01 17.23
C MET A 6 -49.07 11.03 15.84
N ARG A 7 -49.64 11.79 14.88
CA ARG A 7 -49.08 11.91 13.53
C ARG A 7 -47.74 12.65 13.53
N ILE A 8 -47.62 13.70 14.35
CA ILE A 8 -46.35 14.44 14.51
C ILE A 8 -45.29 13.55 15.16
N SER A 9 -45.63 12.85 16.25
CA SER A 9 -44.70 11.94 16.92
C SER A 9 -44.23 10.83 15.97
N PHE A 10 -45.14 10.24 15.19
CA PHE A 10 -44.78 9.23 14.19
C PHE A 10 -43.87 9.80 13.09
N GLY A 11 -44.16 11.01 12.61
CA GLY A 11 -43.32 11.70 11.62
C GLY A 11 -41.92 12.00 12.16
N LEU A 12 -41.80 12.44 13.42
CA LEU A 12 -40.51 12.68 14.07
C LEU A 12 -39.72 11.39 14.27
N ILE A 13 -40.38 10.29 14.66
CA ILE A 13 -39.73 8.98 14.78
C ILE A 13 -39.21 8.53 13.41
N LEU A 14 -40.02 8.64 12.36
CA LEU A 14 -39.61 8.26 11.01
C LEU A 14 -38.45 9.14 10.51
N ALA A 15 -38.53 10.45 10.72
CA ALA A 15 -37.46 11.38 10.36
C ALA A 15 -36.16 11.07 11.12
N SER A 16 -36.25 10.76 12.42
CA SER A 16 -35.12 10.33 13.22
C SER A 16 -34.52 9.02 12.69
N LEU A 17 -35.36 8.05 12.33
CA LEU A 17 -34.90 6.77 11.76
C LEU A 17 -34.15 6.98 10.44
N VAL A 18 -34.70 7.80 9.54
CA VAL A 18 -34.07 8.15 8.26
C VAL A 18 -32.75 8.87 8.49
N LEU A 19 -32.71 9.85 9.41
CA LEU A 19 -31.48 10.58 9.74
C LEU A 19 -30.40 9.62 10.26
N ASN A 20 -30.74 8.71 11.17
CA ASN A 20 -29.81 7.70 11.68
C ASN A 20 -29.30 6.78 10.57
N ALA A 21 -30.17 6.33 9.68
CA ALA A 21 -29.77 5.50 8.54
C ALA A 21 -28.77 6.23 7.62
N VAL A 22 -29.04 7.51 7.32
CA VAL A 22 -28.11 8.34 6.52
C VAL A 22 -26.78 8.53 7.23
N LEU A 23 -26.77 8.78 8.54
CA LEU A 23 -25.54 8.91 9.33
C LEU A 23 -24.72 7.62 9.31
N VAL A 24 -25.34 6.45 9.43
CA VAL A 24 -24.65 5.16 9.35
C VAL A 24 -24.01 4.95 7.97
N VAL A 25 -24.74 5.26 6.90
CA VAL A 25 -24.21 5.16 5.53
C VAL A 25 -23.03 6.12 5.32
N MET A 26 -23.16 7.39 5.73
CA MET A 26 -22.07 8.37 5.60
C MET A 26 -20.86 7.99 6.43
N PHE A 27 -21.06 7.50 7.66
CA PHE A 27 -19.97 7.03 8.51
C PHE A 27 -19.24 5.85 7.88
N SER A 28 -19.98 4.83 7.42
CA SER A 28 -19.40 3.67 6.75
C SER A 28 -18.62 4.08 5.49
N TRP A 29 -19.19 4.95 4.66
CA TRP A 29 -18.52 5.45 3.46
C TRP A 29 -17.23 6.21 3.77
N THR A 30 -17.29 7.14 4.72
CA THR A 30 -16.11 7.92 5.15
C THR A 30 -15.04 7.02 5.77
N TYR A 31 -15.45 6.06 6.60
CA TYR A 31 -14.53 5.11 7.22
C TYR A 31 -13.79 4.29 6.15
N THR A 32 -14.52 3.73 5.18
CA THR A 32 -13.90 2.96 4.09
C THR A 32 -12.95 3.81 3.24
N ALA A 33 -13.36 5.02 2.86
CA ALA A 33 -12.52 5.95 2.07
C ALA A 33 -11.23 6.38 2.78
N LEU A 34 -11.20 6.32 4.12
CA LEU A 34 -10.05 6.70 4.94
C LEU A 34 -9.19 5.53 5.42
N THR A 35 -9.68 4.30 5.32
CA THR A 35 -9.01 3.09 5.85
C THR A 35 -8.71 2.05 4.77
N GLN A 36 -9.04 2.32 3.51
CA GLN A 36 -8.80 1.39 2.42
C GLN A 36 -7.30 1.11 2.24
N GLU A 37 -6.98 -0.18 2.23
CA GLU A 37 -5.67 -0.71 1.86
C GLU A 37 -5.78 -1.45 0.53
N THR A 38 -4.92 -1.12 -0.43
CA THR A 38 -4.89 -1.78 -1.76
C THR A 38 -3.55 -2.46 -1.96
N LEU A 39 -3.54 -3.73 -2.33
CA LEU A 39 -2.31 -4.47 -2.60
C LEU A 39 -1.62 -3.89 -3.84
N VAL A 40 -0.36 -3.50 -3.70
CA VAL A 40 0.45 -2.87 -4.74
C VAL A 40 1.44 -3.87 -5.33
N ALA A 41 2.11 -4.60 -4.46
CA ALA A 41 3.17 -5.52 -4.84
C ALA A 41 3.33 -6.60 -3.79
N THR A 42 3.89 -7.73 -4.22
CA THR A 42 4.33 -8.81 -3.34
C THR A 42 5.78 -9.13 -3.59
N VAL A 43 6.52 -9.39 -2.51
CA VAL A 43 7.94 -9.74 -2.56
C VAL A 43 8.14 -11.00 -1.74
N TYR A 44 8.86 -11.98 -2.29
CA TYR A 44 9.38 -13.10 -1.52
C TYR A 44 10.83 -13.37 -1.90
N PHE A 45 11.56 -14.03 -1.00
CA PHE A 45 13.00 -14.18 -1.13
C PHE A 45 13.39 -15.65 -1.22
N THR A 46 14.32 -15.93 -2.11
CA THR A 46 15.01 -17.22 -2.19
C THR A 46 16.51 -17.02 -1.99
N LYS A 47 17.21 -18.09 -1.59
CA LYS A 47 18.67 -18.10 -1.57
C LYS A 47 19.18 -18.63 -2.91
N PRO A 48 20.14 -17.95 -3.55
CA PRO A 48 20.82 -18.51 -4.71
C PRO A 48 21.53 -19.81 -4.32
N TYR A 49 21.70 -20.70 -5.29
CA TYR A 49 22.45 -21.95 -5.12
C TYR A 49 23.95 -21.70 -4.85
N ASP A 50 24.44 -20.55 -5.31
CA ASP A 50 25.79 -20.01 -5.11
C ASP A 50 25.87 -19.21 -3.79
N SER A 51 26.97 -19.36 -3.06
CA SER A 51 27.31 -18.66 -1.81
C SER A 51 27.64 -17.15 -1.96
N GLY A 52 27.10 -16.46 -2.95
CA GLY A 52 27.43 -15.08 -3.31
C GLY A 52 26.98 -13.99 -2.33
N GLY A 53 26.47 -14.34 -1.14
CA GLY A 53 26.13 -13.37 -0.10
C GLY A 53 24.95 -12.44 -0.42
N PHE A 54 24.11 -12.79 -1.40
CA PHE A 54 22.90 -12.06 -1.77
C PHE A 54 21.66 -12.95 -1.69
N HIS A 55 20.50 -12.33 -1.63
CA HIS A 55 19.20 -12.96 -1.76
C HIS A 55 18.61 -12.64 -3.14
N VAL A 56 17.83 -13.56 -3.70
CA VAL A 56 17.03 -13.27 -4.89
C VAL A 56 15.64 -12.87 -4.42
N ALA A 57 15.24 -11.65 -4.74
CA ALA A 57 13.92 -11.11 -4.46
C ALA A 57 13.06 -11.23 -5.71
N HIS A 58 11.93 -11.92 -5.57
CA HIS A 58 10.93 -12.07 -6.61
C HIS A 58 9.85 -11.02 -6.36
N LEU A 59 9.79 -9.99 -7.22
CA LEU A 59 8.83 -8.90 -7.10
C LEU A 59 7.71 -9.10 -8.11
N ASN A 60 6.48 -9.18 -7.60
CA ASN A 60 5.26 -9.16 -8.40
C ASN A 60 4.50 -7.87 -8.10
N GLY A 61 3.95 -7.26 -9.14
CA GLY A 61 3.09 -6.09 -9.02
C GLY A 61 1.64 -6.48 -8.77
N GLU A 62 0.75 -5.53 -9.00
CA GLU A 62 -0.69 -5.72 -8.90
C GLU A 62 -1.15 -6.92 -9.75
N ASN A 63 -2.11 -7.68 -9.22
CA ASN A 63 -2.67 -8.89 -9.84
C ASN A 63 -1.66 -9.99 -10.17
N GLY A 64 -0.52 -10.03 -9.46
CA GLY A 64 0.50 -11.07 -9.64
C GLY A 64 1.32 -10.94 -10.93
N LYS A 65 1.25 -9.78 -11.60
CA LYS A 65 2.10 -9.50 -12.76
C LYS A 65 3.56 -9.53 -12.32
N VAL A 66 4.35 -10.43 -12.87
CA VAL A 66 5.79 -10.50 -12.60
C VAL A 66 6.45 -9.19 -13.04
N VAL A 67 7.09 -8.50 -12.09
CA VAL A 67 7.90 -7.30 -12.36
C VAL A 67 9.32 -7.74 -12.68
N GLY A 68 9.87 -8.66 -11.88
CA GLY A 68 11.17 -9.26 -12.14
C GLY A 68 11.82 -9.86 -10.90
N ASP A 69 13.00 -10.41 -11.12
CA ASP A 69 13.86 -10.98 -10.08
C ASP A 69 15.08 -10.08 -9.87
N PHE A 70 15.37 -9.78 -8.61
CA PHE A 70 16.37 -8.78 -8.22
C PHE A 70 17.35 -9.38 -7.22
N LYS A 71 18.65 -9.14 -7.41
CA LYS A 71 19.67 -9.50 -6.43
C LYS A 71 19.73 -8.45 -5.33
N ILE A 72 19.53 -8.86 -4.09
CA ILE A 72 19.44 -7.99 -2.91
C ILE A 72 20.56 -8.36 -1.94
N TYR A 73 21.36 -7.36 -1.56
CA TYR A 73 22.44 -7.48 -0.59
C TYR A 73 22.00 -6.93 0.78
N GLY A 74 22.57 -7.46 1.86
CA GLY A 74 22.24 -7.05 3.24
C GLY A 74 21.12 -7.88 3.89
N GLU A 75 20.76 -7.51 5.12
CA GLU A 75 19.78 -8.24 5.93
C GLU A 75 18.35 -7.76 5.73
N GLN A 76 18.17 -6.58 5.14
CA GLN A 76 16.88 -5.94 4.89
C GLN A 76 16.73 -5.61 3.42
N TRP A 77 15.48 -5.43 3.01
CA TRP A 77 15.13 -4.92 1.70
C TRP A 77 14.32 -3.63 1.86
N ARG A 78 14.36 -2.77 0.86
CA ARG A 78 13.65 -1.49 0.81
C ARG A 78 13.00 -1.30 -0.54
N ILE A 79 11.77 -0.80 -0.52
CA ILE A 79 11.09 -0.27 -1.71
C ILE A 79 10.70 1.18 -1.47
N ASP A 80 11.08 2.03 -2.40
CA ASP A 80 10.82 3.46 -2.40
C ASP A 80 9.77 3.80 -3.45
N ALA A 81 8.95 4.79 -3.15
CA ALA A 81 7.95 5.31 -4.06
C ALA A 81 7.72 6.80 -3.89
N LYS A 82 7.43 7.46 -5.00
CA LYS A 82 6.85 8.80 -5.01
C LYS A 82 5.36 8.68 -4.74
N PHE A 83 4.90 9.33 -3.68
CA PHE A 83 3.53 9.29 -3.23
C PHE A 83 2.87 10.67 -3.39
N MET A 84 1.73 10.70 -4.09
CA MET A 84 0.88 11.89 -4.17
C MET A 84 -0.35 11.65 -3.30
N LYS A 85 -0.34 12.28 -2.13
CA LYS A 85 -1.45 12.22 -1.19
C LYS A 85 -2.53 13.19 -1.63
N MET A 86 -3.74 12.65 -1.81
CA MET A 86 -4.93 13.44 -2.04
C MET A 86 -5.49 13.94 -0.70
N LYS A 87 -6.17 15.09 -0.70
CA LYS A 87 -6.89 15.56 0.48
C LYS A 87 -7.97 14.54 0.86
N TYR A 88 -8.27 14.41 2.16
CA TYR A 88 -9.24 13.42 2.63
C TYR A 88 -10.63 13.55 2.00
N TRP A 89 -11.07 14.78 1.70
CA TRP A 89 -12.35 14.98 1.01
C TRP A 89 -12.31 14.54 -0.46
N SER A 90 -11.13 14.53 -1.10
CA SER A 90 -10.95 14.01 -2.46
C SER A 90 -11.16 12.49 -2.50
N ASN A 91 -10.75 11.77 -1.47
CA ASN A 91 -10.98 10.32 -1.35
C ASN A 91 -12.47 9.98 -1.31
N LEU A 92 -13.31 10.86 -0.73
CA LEU A 92 -14.77 10.70 -0.77
C LEU A 92 -15.26 10.72 -2.23
N LEU A 93 -14.64 11.50 -3.11
CA LEU A 93 -14.96 11.53 -4.55
C LEU A 93 -14.30 10.40 -5.34
N LYS A 94 -13.77 9.36 -4.68
CA LYS A 94 -12.98 8.26 -5.28
C LYS A 94 -11.72 8.74 -6.01
N LEU A 95 -11.21 9.91 -5.63
CA LEU A 95 -9.93 10.42 -6.10
C LEU A 95 -8.85 9.98 -5.12
N ASP A 96 -8.41 8.74 -5.25
CA ASP A 96 -7.46 8.14 -4.32
C ASP A 96 -6.04 8.68 -4.51
N SER A 97 -5.26 8.62 -3.42
CA SER A 97 -3.82 8.82 -3.46
C SER A 97 -3.16 7.93 -4.50
N ARG A 98 -2.20 8.51 -5.23
CA ARG A 98 -1.46 7.85 -6.31
C ARG A 98 -0.03 7.60 -5.89
N TYR A 99 0.59 6.62 -6.52
CA TYR A 99 1.98 6.27 -6.26
C TYR A 99 2.67 5.86 -7.56
N VAL A 100 3.99 5.99 -7.57
CA VAL A 100 4.89 5.36 -8.54
C VAL A 100 6.01 4.72 -7.75
N LEU A 101 6.25 3.42 -7.97
CA LEU A 101 7.40 2.73 -7.41
C LEU A 101 8.66 3.24 -8.11
N GLU A 102 9.62 3.73 -7.34
CA GLU A 102 10.83 4.34 -7.89
C GLU A 102 11.99 3.37 -7.85
N ARG A 103 12.29 2.83 -6.66
CA ARG A 103 13.51 2.07 -6.44
C ARG A 103 13.28 0.87 -5.54
N PHE A 104 13.97 -0.21 -5.87
CA PHE A 104 14.06 -1.43 -5.06
C PHE A 104 15.51 -1.78 -4.79
N GLU A 105 15.85 -2.03 -3.54
CA GLU A 105 17.23 -2.28 -3.16
C GLU A 105 17.38 -3.05 -1.84
N GLY A 106 18.60 -3.52 -1.62
CA GLY A 106 19.04 -4.05 -0.34
C GLY A 106 19.41 -2.97 0.66
N ARG A 107 19.19 -3.27 1.93
CA ARG A 107 19.51 -2.41 3.05
C ARG A 107 20.22 -3.20 4.15
N TYR A 108 21.34 -2.68 4.59
CA TYR A 108 22.06 -3.19 5.75
C TYR A 108 21.50 -2.58 7.03
N LYS A 109 21.48 -3.35 8.12
CA LYS A 109 21.04 -2.85 9.43
C LYS A 109 21.95 -1.75 9.98
N LYS A 110 23.26 -1.87 9.74
CA LYS A 110 24.27 -0.91 10.18
C LYS A 110 24.64 0.03 9.05
N SER A 111 24.79 1.31 9.39
CA SER A 111 25.18 2.35 8.42
C SER A 111 26.60 2.15 7.92
N GLU A 112 27.50 1.65 8.77
CA GLU A 112 28.88 1.30 8.40
C GLU A 112 28.89 0.23 7.31
N ASP A 113 28.04 -0.79 7.47
CA ASP A 113 27.93 -1.88 6.51
C ASP A 113 27.31 -1.38 5.20
N GLN A 114 26.27 -0.55 5.28
CA GLN A 114 25.68 0.11 4.11
C GLN A 114 26.70 0.96 3.34
N ASN A 115 27.66 1.60 4.00
CA ASN A 115 28.64 2.45 3.34
C ASN A 115 29.85 1.68 2.77
N SER A 116 30.11 0.47 3.28
CA SER A 116 31.34 -0.28 2.99
C SER A 116 31.12 -1.54 2.15
N HIS A 117 29.94 -2.15 2.24
CA HIS A 117 29.60 -3.36 1.48
C HIS A 117 28.99 -3.03 0.12
N GLN A 118 28.90 -4.06 -0.72
CA GLN A 118 28.28 -3.97 -2.03
C GLN A 118 26.80 -3.64 -1.90
N ASN A 119 26.37 -2.54 -2.53
CA ASN A 119 24.96 -2.19 -2.68
C ASN A 119 24.54 -2.35 -4.13
N LEU A 120 23.28 -2.72 -4.33
CA LEU A 120 22.66 -2.80 -5.64
C LEU A 120 21.22 -2.30 -5.56
N SER A 121 20.92 -1.29 -6.37
CA SER A 121 19.61 -0.69 -6.48
C SER A 121 19.09 -0.86 -7.92
N TYR A 122 17.78 -0.99 -8.02
CA TYR A 122 17.06 -1.15 -9.28
C TYR A 122 15.96 -0.12 -9.37
N ASP A 123 15.82 0.50 -10.53
CA ASP A 123 14.67 1.35 -10.84
C ASP A 123 13.47 0.49 -11.24
N LEU A 124 12.29 0.80 -10.69
CA LEU A 124 11.07 0.01 -10.89
C LEU A 124 10.14 0.52 -11.99
N GLY A 125 10.49 1.61 -12.69
CA GLY A 125 9.76 2.10 -13.86
C GLY A 125 9.68 3.62 -13.97
N GLU A 126 9.08 4.10 -15.06
CA GLU A 126 9.10 5.51 -15.46
C GLU A 126 8.20 6.43 -14.60
N ASN A 127 8.82 7.53 -14.14
CA ASN A 127 8.26 8.62 -13.31
C ASN A 127 7.16 9.48 -13.99
N THR A 128 6.73 9.13 -15.20
CA THR A 128 5.96 10.01 -16.11
C THR A 128 4.48 10.18 -15.73
N LEU A 129 3.98 9.46 -14.72
CA LEU A 129 2.57 9.51 -14.30
C LEU A 129 2.28 10.62 -13.26
N LEU A 130 3.25 10.97 -12.42
CA LEU A 130 3.05 12.01 -11.39
C LEU A 130 3.41 13.42 -11.88
N ASP A 131 4.40 13.57 -12.77
CA ASP A 131 4.91 14.89 -13.17
C ASP A 131 3.90 15.77 -13.94
N ARG A 132 2.72 15.23 -14.30
CA ARG A 132 1.65 15.99 -14.97
C ARG A 132 0.65 16.65 -14.02
N PHE A 133 0.72 16.40 -12.70
CA PHE A 133 -0.29 16.88 -11.76
C PHE A 133 -0.06 18.30 -11.20
N THR A 134 1.10 18.90 -11.51
CA THR A 134 1.51 20.23 -11.03
C THR A 134 1.47 21.31 -12.12
N LEU A 135 0.58 21.18 -13.10
CA LEU A 135 0.45 22.11 -14.25
C LEU A 135 0.14 23.57 -13.87
N LEU A 136 -0.31 23.85 -12.64
CA LEU A 136 -0.65 25.20 -12.16
C LEU A 136 -0.05 25.57 -10.78
N GLY A 137 0.89 24.78 -10.24
CA GLY A 137 1.48 25.03 -8.92
C GLY A 137 0.53 24.90 -7.71
N TRP A 138 -0.79 24.84 -7.94
CA TRP A 138 -1.82 24.53 -6.95
C TRP A 138 -2.87 23.59 -7.57
N ASN A 139 -3.21 22.54 -6.83
CA ASN A 139 -4.30 21.62 -7.16
C ASN A 139 -5.23 21.51 -5.94
N PRO A 140 -6.54 21.77 -6.06
CA PRO A 140 -7.45 21.75 -4.92
C PRO A 140 -7.62 20.35 -4.33
N PHE A 141 -7.38 19.29 -5.11
CA PHE A 141 -7.59 17.91 -4.70
C PHE A 141 -6.34 17.26 -4.09
N VAL A 142 -5.16 17.74 -4.45
CA VAL A 142 -3.87 17.23 -3.96
C VAL A 142 -3.52 17.92 -2.65
N ASP A 143 -3.04 17.14 -1.69
CA ASP A 143 -2.56 17.66 -0.41
C ASP A 143 -1.06 17.92 -0.47
N ILE A 144 -0.28 16.88 -0.78
CA ILE A 144 1.18 16.92 -0.79
C ILE A 144 1.77 15.80 -1.64
N GLU A 145 2.96 16.05 -2.18
CA GLU A 145 3.83 15.06 -2.82
C GLU A 145 5.05 14.80 -1.93
N TYR A 146 5.38 13.53 -1.69
CA TYR A 146 6.52 13.13 -0.86
C TYR A 146 6.99 11.71 -1.20
N GLY A 147 8.19 11.35 -0.75
CA GLY A 147 8.69 9.98 -0.83
C GLY A 147 8.12 9.10 0.29
N SER A 148 7.56 7.96 -0.05
CA SER A 148 7.18 6.89 0.87
C SER A 148 8.12 5.71 0.68
N SER A 149 8.71 5.24 1.76
CA SER A 149 9.65 4.13 1.74
C SER A 149 9.29 3.14 2.82
N VAL A 150 9.28 1.85 2.47
CA VAL A 150 9.05 0.77 3.42
C VAL A 150 10.16 -0.26 3.31
N TYR A 151 10.57 -0.80 4.45
CA TYR A 151 11.65 -1.78 4.52
C TYR A 151 11.33 -2.86 5.55
N GLN A 152 11.91 -4.04 5.36
CA GLN A 152 11.75 -5.15 6.27
C GLN A 152 12.94 -6.10 6.24
N GLU A 153 13.11 -6.87 7.32
CA GLU A 153 14.10 -7.96 7.35
C GLU A 153 13.76 -9.05 6.33
N ILE A 154 14.79 -9.56 5.65
CA ILE A 154 14.65 -10.65 4.68
C ILE A 154 14.36 -11.94 5.44
N THR A 155 13.32 -12.66 5.01
CA THR A 155 12.96 -13.97 5.55
C THR A 155 12.48 -14.86 4.40
N LEU A 156 12.97 -16.10 4.33
CA LEU A 156 12.77 -16.99 3.17
C LEU A 156 11.43 -17.73 3.15
N ASN A 157 10.72 -17.79 4.27
CA ASN A 157 9.45 -18.51 4.41
C ASN A 157 8.25 -17.56 4.47
N GLN A 158 8.40 -16.32 3.99
CA GLN A 158 7.38 -15.28 4.03
C GLN A 158 7.24 -14.59 2.68
N VAL A 159 5.99 -14.24 2.36
CA VAL A 159 5.63 -13.25 1.35
C VAL A 159 5.38 -11.93 2.06
N PHE A 160 5.99 -10.87 1.55
CA PHE A 160 5.76 -9.51 1.98
C PHE A 160 4.77 -8.86 1.03
N GLU A 161 3.61 -8.52 1.54
CA GLU A 161 2.56 -7.80 0.81
C GLU A 161 2.68 -6.31 1.11
N ILE A 162 2.86 -5.53 0.06
CA ILE A 162 2.99 -4.07 0.13
C ILE A 162 1.63 -3.47 -0.21
N TYR A 163 1.05 -2.75 0.73
CA TYR A 163 -0.26 -2.12 0.59
C TYR A 163 -0.15 -0.60 0.50
N LYS A 164 -0.93 -0.01 -0.40
CA LYS A 164 -1.24 1.42 -0.46
C LYS A 164 -2.34 1.77 0.52
N THR A 165 -2.05 2.66 1.45
CA THR A 165 -3.03 3.38 2.28
C THR A 165 -3.29 4.77 1.68
N PRO A 166 -4.25 5.55 2.18
CA PRO A 166 -4.41 6.94 1.76
C PRO A 166 -3.18 7.82 2.00
N THR A 167 -2.26 7.41 2.88
CA THR A 167 -1.14 8.23 3.37
C THR A 167 0.23 7.57 3.19
N GLY A 168 0.36 6.51 2.39
CA GLY A 168 1.64 5.89 2.09
C GLY A 168 1.55 4.37 1.98
N PHE A 169 2.67 3.71 2.24
CA PHE A 169 2.75 2.25 2.19
C PHE A 169 2.85 1.60 3.56
N VAL A 170 2.31 0.39 3.63
CA VAL A 170 2.46 -0.52 4.78
C VAL A 170 2.81 -1.92 4.27
N ILE A 171 3.54 -2.69 5.08
CA ILE A 171 3.93 -4.07 4.76
C ILE A 171 3.17 -5.02 5.68
N ARG A 172 2.58 -6.07 5.10
CA ARG A 172 2.05 -7.23 5.80
C ARG A 172 2.88 -8.46 5.45
N ARG A 173 3.00 -9.40 6.40
CA ARG A 173 3.75 -10.64 6.21
C ARG A 173 2.78 -11.82 6.21
N VAL A 174 2.87 -12.63 5.18
CA VAL A 174 2.07 -13.85 5.02
C VAL A 174 3.02 -15.04 4.90
N PRO A 175 2.76 -16.17 5.56
CA PRO A 175 3.56 -17.39 5.36
C PRO A 175 3.55 -17.79 3.88
N LEU A 176 4.72 -18.13 3.34
CA LEU A 176 4.80 -18.69 1.99
C LEU A 176 4.11 -20.07 2.01
N ALA A 177 3.08 -20.26 1.18
CA ALA A 177 2.37 -21.53 1.10
C ALA A 177 3.38 -22.64 0.73
N GLN A 178 3.56 -23.60 1.63
CA GLN A 178 4.35 -24.80 1.33
C GLN A 178 3.46 -25.73 0.52
N ASP A 179 3.78 -25.93 -0.76
CA ASP A 179 3.14 -26.96 -1.57
C ASP A 179 3.27 -28.31 -0.84
N THR A 180 2.16 -28.79 -0.27
CA THR A 180 2.10 -30.05 0.47
C THR A 180 1.94 -31.24 -0.48
N THR A 181 2.24 -31.07 -1.77
CA THR A 181 2.03 -32.06 -2.83
C THR A 181 3.23 -32.99 -2.98
N THR A 182 3.72 -33.62 -1.91
CA THR A 182 4.66 -34.75 -2.01
C THR A 182 4.56 -35.66 -0.79
N ILE A 183 3.43 -36.34 -0.53
CA ILE A 183 3.42 -37.70 0.05
C ILE A 183 2.09 -38.39 -0.32
N GLN A 184 2.05 -39.08 -1.44
CA GLN A 184 1.33 -40.35 -1.60
C GLN A 184 2.19 -41.18 -2.57
N LYS A 185 3.13 -41.94 -2.01
CA LYS A 185 3.80 -43.05 -2.67
C LYS A 185 3.25 -44.33 -2.05
#